data_AF-A0A7J7ZB08-F1
#
_entry.id   AF-A0A7J7ZB08-F1
#
_cell.length_a   1.000
_cell.length_b   1.000
_cell.length_c   1.000
_cell.angle_alpha   90.00
_cell.angle_beta   90.00
_cell.angle_gamma   90.00
#
_symmetry.space_group_name_H-M   'P 1'
#
loop_
_entity.id
_entity.type
_entity.pdbx_description
1 polymer ?
#
loop_
_entity_poly.entity_id
_entity_poly.type
_entity_poly.pdbx_seq_one_letter_code
_entity_poly.pdbx_strand_id
1 'polypeptide(L)'
;MCYSVAEGYYSHRETVNGSWYIQDLCEMLRKFGSSLEFTELLTLVNRKVSQRRVDFCKDRSAIGKKQVPCFASMLTKKLYFSPKYK
;
A
#
# COMPACT_ATOMS: atom_id res chain seq x y z
N MET A 1 -1.86 10.71 -7.07
CA MET A 1 -2.76 9.54 -7.17
C MET A 1 -2.09 8.34 -6.55
N CYS A 2 -2.78 7.57 -5.72
CA CYS A 2 -2.20 6.40 -5.03
C CYS A 2 -3.07 5.17 -5.26
N TYR A 3 -2.61 4.25 -6.11
CA TYR A 3 -3.35 3.07 -6.55
C TYR A 3 -2.86 1.81 -5.85
N SER A 4 -3.79 0.87 -5.60
CA SER A 4 -3.47 -0.36 -4.89
C SER A 4 -2.58 -1.32 -5.69
N VAL A 5 -2.59 -1.20 -7.02
CA VAL A 5 -1.80 -2.03 -7.93
C VAL A 5 -1.42 -1.21 -9.18
N ALA A 6 -0.33 -1.59 -9.86
CA ALA A 6 0.02 -1.09 -11.18
C ALA A 6 -1.07 -1.40 -12.23
N GLU A 7 -1.10 -0.60 -13.29
CA GLU A 7 -2.05 -0.73 -14.38
C GLU A 7 -2.01 -2.11 -15.04
N GLY A 8 -3.19 -2.66 -15.37
CA GLY A 8 -3.31 -3.97 -16.02
C GLY A 8 -3.27 -5.18 -15.08
N TYR A 9 -3.20 -4.98 -13.77
CA TYR A 9 -3.12 -6.07 -12.79
C TYR A 9 -4.28 -6.11 -11.80
N TYR A 10 -4.50 -7.28 -11.20
CA TYR A 10 -5.49 -7.48 -10.15
C TYR A 10 -5.01 -6.96 -8.78
N SER A 11 -5.93 -6.40 -8.00
CA SER A 11 -5.71 -6.05 -6.60
C SER A 11 -6.33 -7.11 -5.69
N HIS A 12 -5.53 -7.68 -4.79
CA HIS A 12 -5.97 -8.71 -3.86
C HIS A 12 -6.74 -8.14 -2.67
N ARG A 13 -7.79 -8.86 -2.26
CA ARG A 13 -8.60 -8.53 -1.08
C ARG A 13 -8.97 -9.78 -0.30
N GLU A 14 -8.65 -9.75 0.99
CA GLU A 14 -9.15 -10.73 1.95
C GLU A 14 -10.59 -10.36 2.34
N THR A 15 -11.45 -11.37 2.47
CA THR A 15 -12.88 -11.18 2.74
C THR A 15 -13.15 -10.61 4.13
N VAL A 16 -12.28 -10.92 5.10
CA VAL A 16 -12.42 -10.51 6.51
C VAL A 16 -11.59 -9.26 6.82
N ASN A 17 -10.30 -9.27 6.48
CA ASN A 17 -9.37 -8.21 6.89
C ASN A 17 -9.28 -7.03 5.92
N GLY A 18 -9.96 -7.10 4.77
CA GLY A 18 -9.90 -6.08 3.73
C GLY A 18 -8.73 -6.27 2.76
N SER A 19 -8.43 -5.23 1.97
CA SER A 19 -7.41 -5.32 0.92
C SER A 19 -5.99 -5.19 1.46
N TRP A 20 -5.05 -5.90 0.84
CA TRP A 20 -3.63 -5.84 1.23
C TRP A 20 -3.09 -4.41 1.24
N TYR A 21 -3.43 -3.64 0.21
CA TYR A 21 -3.00 -2.26 0.09
C TYR A 21 -3.51 -1.38 1.24
N ILE A 22 -4.81 -1.45 1.58
CA ILE A 22 -5.36 -0.61 2.66
C ILE A 22 -4.87 -1.06 4.03
N GLN A 23 -4.73 -2.37 4.27
CA GLN A 23 -4.14 -2.88 5.51
C GLN A 23 -2.73 -2.29 5.72
N ASP A 24 -1.87 -2.38 4.71
CA ASP A 24 -0.49 -1.93 4.79
C ASP A 24 -0.38 -0.39 4.82
N LEU A 25 -1.22 0.32 4.07
CA LEU A 25 -1.33 1.78 4.13
C LEU A 25 -1.70 2.26 5.54
N CYS A 26 -2.75 1.67 6.13
CA CYS A 26 -3.19 2.01 7.48
C CYS A 26 -2.14 1.65 8.54
N GLU A 27 -1.37 0.58 8.36
CA GLU A 27 -0.25 0.27 9.24
C GLU A 27 0.86 1.32 9.13
N MET A 28 1.26 1.69 7.92
CA MET A 28 2.32 2.69 7.70
C MET A 28 1.91 4.08 8.17
N LEU A 29 0.65 4.48 7.95
CA LEU A 29 0.11 5.74 8.46
C LEU A 29 0.12 5.79 9.99
N ARG A 30 -0.28 4.71 10.68
CA ARG A 30 -0.24 4.66 12.15
C ARG A 30 1.17 4.73 12.70
N LYS A 31 2.15 4.10 12.04
CA LYS A 31 3.54 4.05 12.50
C LYS A 31 4.35 5.29 12.14
N PHE A 32 4.13 5.84 10.96
CA PHE A 32 5.02 6.82 10.33
C PHE A 32 4.31 8.06 9.78
N GLY A 33 2.98 8.13 9.85
CA GLY A 33 2.20 9.20 9.23
C GLY A 33 2.57 10.60 9.72
N SER A 34 2.98 10.74 10.98
CA SER A 34 3.37 12.02 11.58
C SER A 34 4.87 12.34 11.52
N SER A 35 5.70 11.40 11.03
CA SER A 35 7.17 11.50 11.09
C SER A 35 7.86 11.38 9.73
N LEU A 36 7.28 10.69 8.75
CA LEU A 36 7.84 10.54 7.41
C LEU A 36 7.16 11.45 6.38
N GLU A 37 7.90 11.76 5.32
CA GLU A 37 7.34 12.38 4.12
C GLU A 37 6.38 11.38 3.45
N PHE A 38 5.26 11.85 2.92
CA PHE A 38 4.17 10.98 2.48
C PHE A 38 4.56 10.05 1.32
N THR A 39 5.40 10.49 0.38
CA THR A 39 5.87 9.64 -0.73
C THR A 39 6.90 8.59 -0.28
N GLU A 40 7.71 8.91 0.73
CA GLU A 40 8.56 7.92 1.41
C GLU A 40 7.70 6.86 2.10
N LEU A 41 6.64 7.28 2.80
CA LEU A 41 5.67 6.38 3.42
C LEU A 41 4.98 5.48 2.38
N LEU A 42 4.52 6.03 1.25
CA LEU A 42 3.94 5.24 0.16
C LEU A 42 4.94 4.25 -0.44
N THR A 43 6.23 4.59 -0.47
CA THR A 43 7.29 3.66 -0.90
C THR A 43 7.42 2.47 0.06
N LEU A 44 7.25 2.69 1.38
CA LEU A 44 7.18 1.60 2.36
C LEU A 44 5.94 0.72 2.17
N VAL A 45 4.79 1.33 1.84
CA VAL A 45 3.56 0.59 1.49
C VAL A 45 3.82 -0.28 0.25
N ASN A 46 4.43 0.26 -0.81
CA ASN A 46 4.78 -0.50 -2.00
C ASN A 46 5.63 -1.73 -1.66
N ARG A 47 6.69 -1.53 -0.84
CA ARG A 47 7.57 -2.61 -0.40
C ARG A 47 6.80 -3.68 0.37
N LYS A 48 5.98 -3.29 1.35
CA LYS A 48 5.25 -4.23 2.21
C LYS A 48 4.24 -5.07 1.40
N VAL A 49 3.46 -4.43 0.53
CA VAL A 49 2.50 -5.14 -0.34
C VAL A 49 3.21 -6.08 -1.31
N SER A 50 4.36 -5.68 -1.89
CA SER A 50 5.15 -6.53 -2.82
C SER A 50 5.68 -7.83 -2.19
N GLN A 51 5.86 -7.84 -0.87
CA GLN A 51 6.31 -9.01 -0.12
C GLN A 51 5.18 -10.01 0.13
N ARG A 52 3.91 -9.58 0.13
CA ARG A 52 2.73 -10.46 0.27
C ARG A 52 2.60 -11.40 -0.92
N ARG A 53 1.90 -12.51 -0.75
CA ARG A 53 1.53 -13.44 -1.83
C ARG A 53 0.22 -14.13 -1.49
N VAL A 54 -0.45 -14.67 -2.50
CA VAL A 54 -1.65 -15.48 -2.27
C VAL A 54 -1.20 -16.85 -1.76
N ASP A 55 -1.38 -17.11 -0.47
CA ASP A 55 -1.00 -18.41 0.11
C ASP A 55 -2.04 -19.50 -0.16
N PHE A 56 -3.34 -19.15 -0.10
CA PHE A 56 -4.45 -20.07 -0.32
C PHE A 56 -5.48 -19.47 -1.26
N CYS A 57 -5.87 -20.21 -2.29
CA CYS A 57 -6.95 -19.84 -3.20
C CYS A 57 -7.61 -21.11 -3.78
N LYS A 58 -8.92 -21.05 -4.05
CA LYS A 58 -9.63 -22.12 -4.78
C LYS A 58 -9.09 -22.28 -6.19
N ASP A 59 -8.74 -21.16 -6.82
CA ASP A 59 -8.03 -21.15 -8.10
C ASP A 59 -6.52 -21.33 -7.84
N ARG A 60 -6.01 -22.52 -8.20
CA ARG A 60 -4.59 -22.85 -8.04
C ARG A 60 -3.67 -21.93 -8.85
N SER A 61 -4.16 -21.35 -9.95
CA SER A 61 -3.37 -20.44 -10.78
C SER A 61 -3.08 -19.09 -10.10
N ALA A 62 -3.89 -18.74 -9.09
CA ALA A 62 -3.73 -17.54 -8.29
C ALA A 62 -2.72 -17.70 -7.15
N ILE A 63 -2.39 -18.93 -6.74
CA ILE A 63 -1.45 -19.20 -5.64
C ILE A 63 -0.06 -18.66 -6.01
N GLY A 64 0.58 -17.97 -5.06
CA GLY A 64 1.89 -17.36 -5.24
C GLY A 64 1.88 -16.05 -6.03
N LYS A 65 0.75 -15.62 -6.61
CA LYS A 65 0.64 -14.32 -7.27
C LYS A 65 0.91 -13.18 -6.29
N LYS A 66 1.47 -12.11 -6.84
CA LYS A 66 1.98 -10.93 -6.12
C LYS A 66 1.20 -9.68 -6.52
N GLN A 67 1.31 -8.64 -5.71
CA GLN A 67 0.73 -7.33 -5.98
C GLN A 67 1.80 -6.25 -5.76
N VAL A 68 1.92 -5.31 -6.68
CA VAL A 68 2.81 -4.14 -6.53
C VAL A 68 1.97 -2.88 -6.72
N PRO A 69 1.77 -2.05 -5.67
CA PRO A 69 1.07 -0.78 -5.78
C PRO A 69 1.86 0.25 -6.58
N CYS A 70 1.16 1.29 -7.02
CA CYS A 70 1.74 2.36 -7.81
C CYS A 70 1.18 3.71 -7.36
N PHE A 71 2.04 4.71 -7.19
CA PHE A 71 1.60 6.09 -6.98
C PHE A 71 2.27 7.00 -8.00
N ALA A 72 1.50 7.99 -8.47
CA ALA A 72 1.96 9.04 -9.35
C ALA A 72 1.85 10.36 -8.59
N SER A 73 2.99 11.04 -8.41
CA SER A 73 3.06 12.33 -7.71
C SER A 73 3.31 13.44 -8.72
N MET A 74 2.44 14.45 -8.69
CA MET A 74 2.66 15.77 -9.30
C MET A 74 2.78 16.83 -8.19
N LEU A 75 3.03 16.42 -6.95
CA LEU A 75 3.28 17.34 -5.84
C LEU A 75 4.56 18.13 -6.13
N THR A 76 4.52 19.44 -5.92
CA THR A 76 5.67 20.32 -6.15
C THR A 76 6.45 20.62 -4.87
N LYS A 77 6.01 20.05 -3.74
CA LYS A 77 6.62 20.19 -2.41
C LYS A 77 6.48 18.87 -1.65
N LYS A 78 7.36 18.67 -0.66
CA LYS A 78 7.26 17.56 0.29
C LYS A 78 5.98 17.68 1.11
N LEU A 79 5.30 16.55 1.34
CA LEU A 79 4.07 16.49 2.12
C LEU A 79 4.33 15.76 3.45
N TYR A 80 4.04 16.44 4.55
CA TYR A 80 4.13 15.89 5.91
C TYR A 80 2.80 16.08 6.64
N PHE A 81 2.38 15.10 7.44
CA PHE A 81 1.22 15.23 8.33
C PHE A 81 1.66 15.53 9.77
N SER A 82 2.23 16.71 9.97
CA SER A 82 2.60 17.16 11.31
C SER A 82 1.37 17.32 12.22
N PRO A 83 1.46 17.01 13.53
CA PRO A 83 0.41 17.32 14.48
C PRO A 83 -0.01 18.80 14.38
N LYS A 84 -1.31 19.06 14.29
CA LYS A 84 -1.84 20.43 14.14
C LYS A 84 -1.58 21.31 15.36
N TYR A 85 -1.45 20.69 16.53
CA TYR A 85 -1.17 21.34 17.80
C TYR A 85 0.05 20.64 18.43
N LYS A 86 0.92 21.43 19.06
CA LYS A 86 2.01 20.92 19.92
C LYS A 86 1.49 20.74 21.33
#